data_AF-A0A2K3J752-F1
#
_entry.id   AF-A0A2K3J752-F1
#
_cell.length_a   1.000
_cell.length_b   1.000
_cell.length_c   1.000
_cell.angle_alpha   90.00
_cell.angle_beta   90.00
_cell.angle_gamma   90.00
#
_symmetry.space_group_name_H-M   'P 1'
#
loop_
_entity.id
_entity.type
_entity.pdbx_description
1 polymer ?
#
loop_
_entity_poly.entity_id
_entity_poly.type
_entity_poly.pdbx_seq_one_letter_code
_entity_poly.pdbx_strand_id
1 'polypeptide(L)'
;MKEFIIKGTRDFTELEDEIGIRKAKIFTETGIEPFVVIIKSIEAWKTNKQNKCFHSLLNLFFRSGCFSQQANNVDELKNYYKNKIGLIKCYLYFNGEKMIKVKEKNEIPAHYPQRARFKILDSWSNATKKQARDGIDLLIAEMKMSGIEQTSYCKEFNEIIKKLE
;
A
#
# COMPACT_ATOMS: atom_id res chain seq x y z
N MET A 1 21.32 -3.78 -18.53
CA MET A 1 21.07 -5.12 -17.97
C MET A 1 21.91 -5.26 -16.71
N LYS A 2 21.30 -5.51 -15.54
CA LYS A 2 22.06 -5.84 -14.32
C LYS A 2 22.01 -7.35 -14.15
N GLU A 3 23.15 -8.00 -14.30
CA GLU A 3 23.33 -9.41 -13.98
C GLU A 3 23.35 -9.59 -12.46
N PHE A 4 22.65 -10.60 -11.96
CA PHE A 4 22.73 -11.03 -10.57
C PHE A 4 23.39 -12.41 -10.55
N ILE A 5 24.65 -12.45 -10.10
CA ILE A 5 25.38 -13.70 -9.91
C ILE A 5 24.97 -14.28 -8.56
N ILE A 6 24.21 -15.37 -8.58
CA ILE A 6 23.94 -16.19 -7.38
C ILE A 6 24.79 -17.46 -7.54
N LYS A 7 25.79 -17.63 -6.66
CA LYS A 7 26.61 -18.84 -6.61
C LYS A 7 25.79 -20.00 -6.05
N GLY A 8 25.28 -20.83 -6.95
CA GLY A 8 24.66 -22.12 -6.65
C GLY A 8 24.40 -22.85 -7.96
N THR A 9 25.03 -24.00 -8.15
CA THR A 9 24.80 -24.89 -9.30
C THR A 9 23.37 -25.42 -9.25
N ARG A 10 22.50 -25.03 -10.20
CA ARG A 10 21.63 -25.89 -11.02
C ARG A 10 20.45 -25.14 -11.65
N ASP A 11 20.09 -25.67 -12.80
CA ASP A 11 19.07 -25.33 -13.80
C ASP A 11 17.89 -24.45 -13.34
N PHE A 12 17.72 -23.34 -14.07
CA PHE A 12 16.55 -22.47 -14.00
C PHE A 12 15.62 -22.79 -15.17
N THR A 13 14.31 -22.88 -14.93
CA THR A 13 13.29 -22.87 -15.99
C THR A 13 12.52 -21.54 -15.93
N GLU A 14 12.30 -20.96 -17.10
CA GLU A 14 11.88 -19.57 -17.35
C GLU A 14 10.58 -19.16 -16.65
N LEU A 15 10.46 -17.84 -16.47
CA LEU A 15 9.54 -17.17 -15.58
C LEU A 15 8.66 -16.18 -16.34
N GLU A 16 7.34 -16.32 -16.22
CA GLU A 16 6.37 -15.34 -16.72
C GLU A 16 6.53 -14.00 -15.98
N ASP A 17 6.80 -12.95 -16.76
CA ASP A 17 6.89 -11.57 -16.29
C ASP A 17 5.48 -10.95 -16.18
N GLU A 18 4.79 -11.17 -15.06
CA GLU A 18 3.70 -10.28 -14.65
C GLU A 18 4.24 -9.26 -13.63
N ILE A 19 4.50 -8.05 -14.11
CA ILE A 19 4.71 -6.85 -13.27
C ILE A 19 5.83 -7.03 -12.22
N GLY A 20 7.05 -7.32 -12.68
CA GLY A 20 8.27 -7.22 -11.86
C GLY A 20 8.36 -8.21 -10.69
N ILE A 21 7.58 -9.29 -10.73
CA ILE A 21 7.63 -10.41 -9.78
C ILE A 21 8.21 -11.62 -10.50
N ARG A 22 9.45 -11.98 -10.17
CA ARG A 22 10.09 -13.23 -10.65
C ARG A 22 9.95 -14.30 -9.57
N LYS A 23 9.20 -15.36 -9.84
CA LYS A 23 8.98 -16.51 -8.93
C LYS A 23 9.93 -17.67 -9.27
N ALA A 24 11.10 -17.75 -8.66
CA ALA A 24 11.96 -18.90 -8.86
C ALA A 24 11.47 -20.08 -8.01
N LYS A 25 11.25 -21.25 -8.64
CA LYS A 25 11.23 -22.52 -7.92
C LYS A 25 12.67 -23.03 -7.85
N ILE A 26 13.19 -23.17 -6.64
CA ILE A 26 14.53 -23.73 -6.42
C ILE A 26 14.33 -25.17 -5.97
N PHE A 27 14.89 -26.10 -6.74
CA PHE A 27 14.94 -27.50 -6.37
C PHE A 27 16.32 -27.79 -5.77
N THR A 28 16.35 -28.42 -4.60
CA THR A 28 17.60 -28.88 -4.00
C THR A 28 17.80 -30.36 -4.30
N GLU A 29 19.04 -30.80 -4.48
CA GLU A 29 19.37 -32.21 -4.79
C GLU A 29 19.11 -33.17 -3.63
N THR A 30 18.84 -32.65 -2.44
CA THR A 30 18.91 -33.38 -1.16
C THR A 30 17.56 -33.72 -0.54
N GLY A 31 16.47 -33.73 -1.32
CA GLY A 31 15.15 -34.13 -0.81
C GLY A 31 14.49 -33.12 0.15
N ILE A 32 14.99 -31.88 0.20
CA ILE A 32 14.34 -30.78 0.93
C ILE A 32 13.24 -30.20 0.03
N GLU A 33 12.05 -30.00 0.61
CA GLU A 33 10.87 -29.48 -0.10
C GLU A 33 11.20 -28.20 -0.89
N PRO A 34 10.69 -28.06 -2.13
CA PRO A 34 10.94 -26.88 -2.94
C PRO A 34 10.31 -25.65 -2.27
N PHE A 35 11.10 -24.58 -2.08
CA PHE A 35 10.59 -23.29 -1.62
C PHE A 35 10.52 -22.28 -2.77
N VAL A 36 9.50 -21.44 -2.75
CA VAL A 36 9.27 -20.41 -3.77
C VAL A 36 9.96 -19.12 -3.32
N VAL A 37 10.99 -18.69 -4.06
CA VAL A 37 11.61 -17.38 -3.86
C VAL A 37 10.91 -16.37 -4.76
N ILE A 38 10.27 -15.38 -4.13
CA ILE A 38 9.67 -14.27 -4.84
C ILE A 38 10.70 -13.13 -4.91
N ILE A 39 11.41 -13.04 -6.03
CA ILE A 39 12.32 -11.92 -6.32
C ILE A 39 11.47 -10.77 -6.84
N LYS A 40 11.26 -9.76 -5.98
CA LYS A 40 10.44 -8.58 -6.30
C LYS A 40 11.36 -7.44 -6.71
N SER A 41 11.11 -6.82 -7.87
CA SER A 41 11.87 -5.62 -8.25
C SER A 41 11.67 -4.50 -7.20
N ILE A 42 12.79 -3.97 -6.69
CA ILE A 42 12.84 -2.97 -5.61
C ILE A 42 12.18 -1.64 -6.01
N GLU A 43 12.03 -1.37 -7.31
CA GLU A 43 11.66 -0.06 -7.83
C GLU A 43 10.14 0.19 -7.91
N ALA A 44 9.31 -0.85 -7.83
CA ALA A 44 7.85 -0.70 -7.91
C ALA A 44 7.19 -0.29 -6.58
N TRP A 45 7.81 -0.60 -5.43
CA TRP A 45 7.17 -0.55 -4.11
C TRP A 45 7.74 0.53 -3.19
N LYS A 46 6.97 0.91 -2.18
CA LYS A 46 7.40 1.90 -1.17
C LYS A 46 8.66 1.45 -0.43
N THR A 47 9.51 2.42 -0.09
CA THR A 47 10.73 2.19 0.69
C THR A 47 10.42 2.04 2.19
N ASN A 48 11.34 1.46 2.96
CA ASN A 48 11.25 1.40 4.42
C ASN A 48 11.19 2.80 5.06
N LYS A 49 11.90 3.79 4.49
CA LYS A 49 11.83 5.19 4.93
C LYS A 49 10.41 5.75 4.77
N GLN A 50 9.81 5.61 3.58
CA GLN A 50 8.42 6.02 3.32
C GLN A 50 7.44 5.31 4.25
N ASN A 51 7.60 4.01 4.46
CA ASN A 51 6.71 3.25 5.34
C ASN A 51 6.76 3.76 6.79
N LYS A 52 7.96 3.98 7.32
CA LYS A 52 8.15 4.52 8.68
C LYS A 52 7.58 5.94 8.78
N CYS A 53 7.90 6.80 7.82
CA CYS A 53 7.41 8.18 7.79
C CYS A 53 5.87 8.24 7.80
N PHE A 54 5.22 7.50 6.91
CA PHE A 54 3.76 7.45 6.84
C PHE A 54 3.13 7.04 8.17
N HIS A 55 3.60 5.95 8.78
CA HIS A 55 3.05 5.49 10.06
C HIS A 55 3.34 6.44 11.22
N SER A 56 4.52 7.05 11.27
CA SER A 56 4.86 8.06 12.28
C SER A 56 3.96 9.29 12.17
N LEU A 57 3.79 9.83 10.96
CA LEU A 57 2.91 10.99 10.72
C LEU A 57 1.45 10.65 11.01
N LEU A 58 0.98 9.47 10.61
CA LEU A 58 -0.41 9.05 10.80
C LEU A 58 -0.75 8.94 12.30
N ASN A 59 0.14 8.32 13.07
CA ASN A 59 -0.02 8.21 14.52
C ASN A 59 0.05 9.58 15.21
N LEU A 60 0.96 10.44 14.77
CA LEU A 60 1.06 11.81 15.29
C LEU A 60 -0.22 12.59 15.02
N PHE A 61 -0.75 12.52 13.79
CA PHE A 61 -1.95 13.24 13.42
C PHE A 61 -3.17 12.74 14.22
N PHE A 62 -3.31 11.43 14.38
CA PHE A 62 -4.36 10.85 15.22
C PHE A 62 -4.24 11.31 16.68
N ARG A 63 -3.04 11.24 17.28
CA ARG A 63 -2.79 11.70 18.66
C ARG A 63 -3.06 13.19 18.86
N SER A 64 -2.82 13.99 17.83
CA SER A 64 -3.05 15.45 17.89
C SER A 64 -4.53 15.83 17.93
N GLY A 65 -5.43 14.94 17.46
CA GLY A 65 -6.85 15.25 17.33
C GLY A 65 -7.15 16.29 16.24
N CYS A 66 -6.14 16.75 15.49
CA CYS A 66 -6.29 17.79 14.46
C CYS A 66 -6.88 17.26 13.13
N PHE A 67 -7.21 15.98 13.05
CA PHE A 67 -7.80 15.40 11.84
C PHE A 67 -9.30 15.72 11.78
N SER A 68 -9.80 16.10 10.59
CA SER A 68 -11.21 16.51 10.40
C SER A 68 -12.14 15.33 10.13
N GLN A 69 -11.57 14.18 9.82
CA GLN A 69 -12.26 12.95 9.48
C GLN A 69 -12.80 12.32 10.76
N GLN A 70 -14.03 11.82 10.74
CA GLN A 70 -14.57 11.04 11.86
C GLN A 70 -13.93 9.65 11.89
N ALA A 71 -12.66 9.59 12.27
CA ALA A 71 -11.91 8.34 12.47
C ALA A 71 -11.82 8.06 13.97
N ASN A 72 -12.31 6.89 14.38
CA ASN A 72 -12.30 6.46 15.78
C ASN A 72 -11.01 5.74 16.17
N ASN A 73 -10.22 5.35 15.17
CA ASN A 73 -8.94 4.67 15.34
C ASN A 73 -7.99 5.00 14.18
N VAL A 74 -6.71 4.71 14.40
CA VAL A 74 -5.64 4.93 13.41
C VAL A 74 -5.91 4.17 12.10
N ASP A 75 -6.55 3.00 12.16
CA ASP A 75 -6.82 2.19 10.98
C ASP A 75 -7.91 2.79 10.07
N GLU A 76 -8.92 3.44 10.64
CA GLU A 76 -9.92 4.22 9.90
C GLU A 76 -9.27 5.41 9.20
N LEU A 77 -8.40 6.14 9.90
CA LEU A 77 -7.64 7.25 9.31
C LEU A 77 -6.70 6.73 8.20
N LYS A 78 -6.04 5.59 8.40
CA LYS A 78 -5.25 4.90 7.37
C LYS A 78 -6.09 4.55 6.15
N ASN A 79 -7.29 4.01 6.36
CA ASN A 79 -8.20 3.64 5.27
C ASN A 79 -8.69 4.86 4.49
N TYR A 80 -8.87 6.01 5.14
CA TYR A 80 -9.14 7.27 4.45
C TYR A 80 -8.03 7.60 3.44
N TYR A 81 -6.76 7.63 3.86
CA TYR A 81 -5.64 7.91 2.95
C TYR A 81 -5.48 6.87 1.85
N LYS A 82 -5.63 5.58 2.19
CA LYS A 82 -5.61 4.48 1.20
C LYS A 82 -6.66 4.66 0.11
N ASN A 83 -7.87 5.10 0.47
CA ASN A 83 -8.92 5.38 -0.49
C ASN A 83 -8.59 6.60 -1.36
N LYS A 84 -8.00 7.65 -0.78
CA LYS A 84 -7.60 8.88 -1.52
C LYS A 84 -6.52 8.62 -2.56
N ILE A 85 -5.54 7.77 -2.26
CA ILE A 85 -4.47 7.39 -3.21
C ILE A 85 -4.87 6.25 -4.17
N GLY A 86 -6.13 5.81 -4.13
CA GLY A 86 -6.63 4.75 -5.01
C GLY A 86 -6.03 3.36 -4.73
N LEU A 87 -5.64 3.06 -3.49
CA LEU A 87 -5.14 1.75 -3.10
C LEU A 87 -6.30 0.75 -2.94
N ILE A 88 -6.82 0.28 -4.08
CA ILE A 88 -8.03 -0.54 -4.18
C ILE A 88 -7.65 -1.97 -4.59
N LYS A 89 -8.13 -2.96 -3.82
CA LYS A 89 -7.93 -4.38 -4.09
C LYS A 89 -8.95 -4.92 -5.08
N CYS A 90 -10.21 -4.57 -4.87
CA CYS A 90 -11.33 -4.97 -5.70
C CYS A 90 -12.58 -4.15 -5.38
N TYR A 91 -13.59 -4.30 -6.22
CA TYR A 91 -14.93 -3.81 -5.95
C TYR A 91 -15.88 -4.98 -5.76
N LEU A 92 -16.90 -4.76 -4.94
CA LEU A 92 -18.00 -5.72 -4.77
C LEU A 92 -19.30 -5.06 -5.19
N TYR A 93 -20.22 -5.83 -5.76
CA TYR A 93 -21.60 -5.39 -5.91
C TYR A 93 -22.58 -6.53 -5.60
N PHE A 94 -23.75 -6.19 -5.07
CA PHE A 94 -24.83 -7.16 -4.85
C PHE A 94 -25.72 -7.22 -6.10
N ASN A 95 -25.87 -8.42 -6.66
CA ASN A 95 -26.66 -8.61 -7.88
C ASN A 95 -28.15 -8.89 -7.64
N GLY A 96 -28.58 -9.04 -6.38
CA GLY A 96 -29.92 -9.50 -5.98
C GLY A 96 -29.88 -10.85 -5.25
N GLU A 97 -28.86 -11.67 -5.51
CA GLU A 97 -28.71 -13.02 -4.95
C GLU A 97 -27.43 -13.16 -4.11
N LYS A 98 -26.32 -12.59 -4.58
CA LYS A 98 -25.01 -12.71 -3.95
C LYS A 98 -24.12 -11.50 -4.20
N MET A 99 -23.03 -11.45 -3.44
CA MET A 99 -21.95 -10.48 -3.66
C MET A 99 -21.03 -10.97 -4.77
N ILE A 100 -20.88 -10.15 -5.81
CA ILE A 100 -19.96 -10.39 -6.93
C ILE A 100 -18.73 -9.51 -6.75
N LYS A 101 -17.55 -10.10 -6.93
CA LYS A 101 -16.25 -9.41 -6.85
C LYS A 101 -15.70 -9.16 -8.26
N VAL A 102 -15.30 -7.91 -8.50
CA VAL A 102 -14.68 -7.46 -9.75
C VAL A 102 -13.41 -6.67 -9.45
N LYS A 103 -12.47 -6.60 -10.40
CA LYS A 103 -11.19 -5.89 -10.20
C LYS A 103 -11.35 -4.40 -10.39
N GLU A 104 -12.09 -4.00 -11.42
CA GLU A 104 -12.27 -2.62 -11.82
C GLU A 104 -13.70 -2.13 -11.60
N LYS A 105 -13.87 -0.81 -11.51
CA LYS A 105 -15.19 -0.20 -11.22
C LYS A 105 -16.15 -0.29 -12.42
N ASN A 106 -15.60 -0.25 -13.64
CA ASN A 106 -16.33 -0.32 -14.91
C ASN A 106 -16.96 -1.70 -15.16
N GLU A 107 -16.43 -2.76 -14.54
CA GLU A 107 -16.98 -4.11 -14.60
C GLU A 107 -18.33 -4.24 -13.86
N ILE A 108 -18.68 -3.27 -13.00
CA ILE A 108 -19.98 -3.23 -12.33
C ILE A 108 -21.04 -2.72 -13.31
N PRO A 109 -22.09 -3.49 -13.62
CA PRO A 109 -23.16 -3.02 -14.50
C PRO A 109 -23.82 -1.74 -13.99
N ALA A 110 -24.03 -0.78 -14.90
CA ALA A 110 -24.46 0.57 -14.55
C ALA A 110 -25.81 0.64 -13.82
N HIS A 111 -26.71 -0.33 -14.07
CA HIS A 111 -28.05 -0.38 -13.49
C HIS A 111 -28.07 -0.71 -11.99
N TYR A 112 -26.99 -1.27 -11.42
CA TYR A 112 -26.93 -1.51 -9.97
C TYR A 112 -26.71 -0.21 -9.21
N PRO A 113 -27.50 0.11 -8.18
CA PRO A 113 -27.40 1.39 -7.49
C PRO A 113 -26.09 1.50 -6.71
N GLN A 114 -25.59 2.72 -6.53
CA GLN A 114 -24.29 2.94 -5.89
C GLN A 114 -24.21 2.44 -4.43
N ARG A 115 -25.35 2.43 -3.73
CA ARG A 115 -25.48 1.84 -2.38
C ARG A 115 -25.22 0.33 -2.34
N ALA A 116 -25.34 -0.37 -3.46
CA ALA A 116 -25.06 -1.80 -3.58
C ALA A 116 -23.61 -2.07 -4.00
N ARG A 117 -22.77 -1.03 -4.10
CA ARG A 117 -21.38 -1.13 -4.56
C ARG A 117 -20.44 -0.82 -3.40
N PHE A 118 -19.46 -1.68 -3.17
CA PHE A 118 -18.47 -1.53 -2.10
C PHE A 118 -17.06 -1.51 -2.67
N LYS A 119 -16.19 -0.71 -2.06
CA LYS A 119 -14.76 -0.70 -2.37
C LYS A 119 -14.03 -1.48 -1.29
N ILE A 120 -13.19 -2.43 -1.70
CA ILE A 120 -12.27 -3.11 -0.79
C ILE A 120 -10.88 -2.53 -1.03
N LEU A 121 -10.33 -1.90 0.02
CA LEU A 121 -9.00 -1.31 -0.03
C LEU A 121 -7.93 -2.40 0.09
N ASP A 122 -6.82 -2.24 -0.64
CA ASP A 122 -5.71 -3.19 -0.52
C ASP A 122 -4.89 -2.94 0.75
N SER A 123 -3.95 -3.81 1.07
CA SER A 123 -3.01 -3.59 2.17
C SER A 123 -2.07 -2.44 1.87
N TRP A 124 -1.73 -1.62 2.87
CA TRP A 124 -0.67 -0.61 2.75
C TRP A 124 0.68 -1.25 2.37
N SER A 125 0.91 -2.53 2.72
CA SER A 125 2.08 -3.29 2.27
C SER A 125 2.22 -3.28 0.75
N ASN A 126 1.10 -3.20 0.03
CA ASN A 126 0.99 -3.21 -1.42
C ASN A 126 0.87 -1.79 -2.01
N ALA A 127 1.26 -0.74 -1.30
CA ALA A 127 1.38 0.57 -1.91
C ALA A 127 2.64 0.65 -2.79
N THR A 128 2.47 1.11 -4.03
CA THR A 128 3.59 1.46 -4.91
C THR A 128 4.40 2.63 -4.34
N LYS A 129 5.62 2.84 -4.84
CA LYS A 129 6.45 3.97 -4.43
C LYS A 129 5.77 5.32 -4.63
N LYS A 130 5.03 5.47 -5.74
CA LYS A 130 4.25 6.67 -6.08
C LYS A 130 3.08 6.85 -5.11
N GLN A 131 2.24 5.83 -4.93
CA GLN A 131 1.10 5.90 -4.00
C GLN A 131 1.53 6.22 -2.57
N ALA A 132 2.65 5.66 -2.11
CA ALA A 132 3.18 5.97 -0.79
C ALA A 132 3.64 7.42 -0.68
N ARG A 133 4.27 7.98 -1.73
CA ARG A 133 4.63 9.40 -1.78
C ARG A 133 3.37 10.26 -1.77
N ASP A 134 2.43 10.02 -2.68
CA ASP A 134 1.17 10.77 -2.77
C ASP A 134 0.40 10.75 -1.44
N GLY A 135 0.40 9.62 -0.73
CA GLY A 135 -0.23 9.48 0.57
C GLY A 135 0.49 10.23 1.69
N ILE A 136 1.83 10.25 1.69
CA ILE A 136 2.63 11.03 2.65
C ILE A 136 2.44 12.52 2.39
N ASP A 137 2.50 12.96 1.14
CA ASP A 137 2.36 14.37 0.75
C ASP A 137 0.96 14.89 1.12
N LEU A 138 -0.09 14.10 0.85
CA LEU A 138 -1.45 14.43 1.26
C LEU A 138 -1.59 14.53 2.78
N LEU A 139 -1.01 13.58 3.53
CA LEU A 139 -1.05 13.59 4.98
C LEU A 139 -0.31 14.82 5.56
N ILE A 140 0.87 15.16 5.05
CA ILE A 140 1.62 16.36 5.45
C ILE A 140 0.81 17.62 5.15
N ALA A 141 0.21 17.72 3.97
CA ALA A 141 -0.60 18.86 3.58
C ALA A 141 -1.81 19.04 4.51
N GLU A 142 -2.55 17.98 4.79
CA GLU A 142 -3.70 18.04 5.71
C GLU A 142 -3.26 18.38 7.15
N MET A 143 -2.16 17.80 7.64
CA MET A 143 -1.63 18.13 8.97
C MET A 143 -1.29 19.63 9.09
N LYS A 144 -0.66 20.21 8.07
CA LYS A 144 -0.36 21.65 8.02
C LYS A 144 -1.63 22.50 7.95
N MET A 145 -2.59 22.12 7.10
CA MET A 145 -3.88 22.83 7.00
C MET A 145 -4.67 22.80 8.30
N SER A 146 -4.56 21.71 9.07
CA SER A 146 -5.14 21.60 10.41
C SER A 146 -4.37 22.35 11.50
N GLY A 147 -3.26 23.00 11.16
CA GLY A 147 -2.50 23.83 12.10
C GLY A 147 -1.59 23.06 13.04
N ILE A 148 -1.12 21.85 12.68
CA ILE A 148 -0.21 21.05 13.54
C ILE A 148 1.02 21.85 13.99
N GLU A 149 1.48 22.79 13.17
CA GLU A 149 2.64 23.66 13.42
C GLU A 149 2.44 24.63 14.59
N GLN A 150 1.19 24.89 14.97
CA GLN A 150 0.81 25.74 16.11
C GLN A 150 0.58 24.93 17.40
N THR A 151 0.71 23.60 17.34
CA THR A 151 0.47 22.71 18.47
C THR A 151 1.78 22.29 19.14
N SER A 152 1.69 21.65 20.31
CA SER A 152 2.84 21.02 20.98
C SER A 152 3.51 19.92 20.15
N TYR A 153 2.85 19.40 19.12
CA TYR A 153 3.35 18.34 18.24
C TYR A 153 4.25 18.86 17.09
N CYS A 154 4.39 20.18 16.92
CA CYS A 154 5.17 20.79 15.84
C CYS A 154 6.63 20.28 15.76
N LYS A 155 7.29 20.10 16.91
CA LYS A 155 8.67 19.58 16.97
C LYS A 155 8.75 18.14 16.44
N GLU A 156 7.89 17.26 16.94
CA GLU A 156 7.83 15.85 16.53
C GLU A 156 7.49 15.73 15.03
N PHE A 157 6.55 16.55 14.54
CA PHE A 157 6.20 16.64 13.12
C PHE A 157 7.43 16.97 12.25
N ASN A 158 8.16 18.02 12.60
CA ASN A 158 9.35 18.46 11.85
C ASN A 158 10.47 17.42 11.87
N GLU A 159 10.66 16.71 12.98
CA GLU A 159 11.63 15.61 13.08
C GLU A 159 11.28 14.42 12.19
N ILE A 160 9.98 14.10 12.04
CA ILE A 160 9.54 13.02 11.16
C ILE A 160 9.77 13.39 9.69
N ILE A 161 9.47 14.63 9.30
CA ILE A 161 9.66 15.10 7.93
C ILE A 161 11.14 15.12 7.55
N LYS A 162 12.03 15.61 8.42
CA LYS A 162 13.49 15.60 8.18
C LYS A 162 14.07 14.21 7.91
N LYS A 163 13.44 13.14 8.41
CA LYS A 163 13.89 11.75 8.18
C LYS A 163 13.48 11.21 6.80
N LEU A 164 12.61 11.93 6.08
CA LEU A 164 12.18 11.58 4.73
C LEU A 164 13.15 12.10 3.66
N GLU A 165 13.81 13.23 3.94
CA GLU A 165 14.91 13.82 3.15
C GLU A 165 16.15 12.89 3.11
#